data_AF-A0A5P1EV34-F1
#
_entry.id   AF-A0A5P1EV34-F1
#
_cell.length_a   1.000
_cell.length_b   1.000
_cell.length_c   1.000
_cell.angle_alpha   90.00
_cell.angle_beta   90.00
_cell.angle_gamma   90.00
#
_symmetry.space_group_name_H-M   'P 1'
#
loop_
_entity.id
_entity.type
_entity.pdbx_description
1 polymer ?
#
loop_
_entity_poly.entity_id
_entity_poly.type
_entity_poly.pdbx_seq_one_letter_code
_entity_poly.pdbx_strand_id
1 'polypeptide(L)'
;MSSGKTELRIFKLLVMYVNDHVVAEKFVDILLPIFKKKALNSDECLDGLHIIRHILPVLSDKTTGKILSAVNPLLLSCGLNMRLCICDILDDLSLIDPSFAFLARLLRELNDVSHLELNELDYDTRISAYNSIMPDIFSSFMEEHALTDIGDAMSKDISIQKEWIDLFRYMVYHLRQILALNSFRSLCSEDPEVDFFSNIVHLQVEMGRYKLKVQLILITDERQQKITYQKRKVALKKKAYELSTLCNIPVRALFSDPDTGEVNSRPENSQEAIDIMTRYLSSGNTVIT
;
A
#
# COMPACT_ATOMS: atom_id res chain seq x y z
N MET A 1 -23.84 -16.73 -22.91
CA MET A 1 -23.01 -17.33 -21.84
C MET A 1 -21.56 -17.25 -22.30
N SER A 2 -20.62 -16.83 -21.45
CA SER A 2 -19.18 -16.86 -21.76
C SER A 2 -18.72 -18.32 -21.91
N SER A 3 -17.70 -18.57 -22.75
CA SER A 3 -17.09 -19.91 -22.89
C SER A 3 -16.61 -20.45 -21.54
N GLY A 4 -16.03 -19.59 -20.70
CA GLY A 4 -15.50 -19.95 -19.38
C GLY A 4 -16.56 -20.49 -18.40
N LYS A 5 -17.78 -19.94 -18.41
CA LYS A 5 -18.86 -20.40 -17.53
C LYS A 5 -19.32 -21.82 -17.86
N THR A 6 -19.38 -22.17 -19.13
CA THR A 6 -19.75 -23.52 -19.57
C THR A 6 -18.64 -24.52 -19.25
N GLU A 7 -17.39 -24.15 -19.47
CA GLU A 7 -16.20 -24.97 -19.13
C GLU A 7 -16.17 -25.29 -17.63
N LEU A 8 -16.24 -24.30 -16.75
CA LEU A 8 -16.19 -24.49 -15.29
C LEU A 8 -17.35 -25.35 -14.77
N ARG A 9 -18.53 -25.24 -15.36
CA ARG A 9 -19.67 -26.09 -15.00
C ARG A 9 -19.43 -27.55 -15.33
N ILE A 10 -18.72 -27.84 -16.43
CA ILE A 10 -18.31 -29.21 -16.77
C ILE A 10 -17.27 -29.71 -15.76
N PHE A 11 -16.23 -28.92 -15.45
CA PHE A 11 -15.24 -29.29 -14.43
C PHE A 11 -15.89 -29.58 -13.08
N LYS A 12 -16.84 -28.75 -12.63
CA LYS A 12 -17.57 -28.93 -11.37
C LYS A 12 -18.33 -30.25 -11.30
N LEU A 13 -18.87 -30.73 -12.42
CA LEU A 13 -19.55 -32.03 -12.48
C LEU A 13 -18.56 -33.19 -12.52
N LEU A 14 -17.46 -33.03 -13.26
CA LEU A 14 -16.47 -34.09 -13.45
C LEU A 14 -15.60 -34.32 -12.23
N VAL A 15 -15.28 -33.27 -11.45
CA VAL A 15 -14.34 -33.34 -10.33
C VAL A 15 -14.74 -34.38 -9.29
N MET A 16 -16.05 -34.59 -9.09
CA MET A 16 -16.59 -35.56 -8.13
C MET A 16 -16.28 -37.03 -8.47
N TYR A 17 -15.86 -37.31 -9.72
CA TYR A 17 -15.54 -38.64 -10.20
C TYR A 17 -14.03 -38.88 -10.31
N VAL A 18 -13.22 -37.84 -10.07
CA VAL A 18 -11.76 -37.95 -10.18
C VAL A 18 -11.17 -38.45 -8.87
N ASN A 19 -10.89 -39.75 -8.83
CA ASN A 19 -10.36 -40.44 -7.64
C ASN A 19 -8.97 -41.06 -7.87
N ASP A 20 -8.47 -41.03 -9.10
CA ASP A 20 -7.14 -41.52 -9.44
C ASP A 20 -6.14 -40.37 -9.55
N HIS A 21 -4.95 -40.56 -8.97
CA HIS A 21 -3.91 -39.53 -8.94
C HIS A 21 -3.48 -39.06 -10.34
N VAL A 22 -3.28 -39.96 -11.31
CA VAL A 22 -2.84 -39.58 -12.67
C VAL A 22 -3.94 -38.79 -13.38
N VAL A 23 -5.19 -39.21 -13.21
CA VAL A 23 -6.34 -38.48 -13.76
C VAL A 23 -6.48 -37.11 -13.09
N ALA A 24 -6.26 -37.01 -11.78
CA ALA A 24 -6.29 -35.75 -11.04
C ALA A 24 -5.22 -34.76 -11.51
N GLU A 25 -3.97 -35.22 -11.70
CA GLU A 25 -2.89 -34.38 -12.24
C GLU A 25 -3.26 -33.83 -13.63
N LYS A 26 -3.77 -34.67 -14.53
CA LYS A 26 -4.23 -34.25 -15.85
C LYS A 26 -5.42 -33.28 -15.77
N PHE A 27 -6.35 -33.52 -14.85
CA PHE A 27 -7.49 -32.64 -14.65
C PHE A 27 -7.04 -31.24 -14.23
N VAL A 28 -6.09 -31.15 -13.31
CA VAL A 28 -5.47 -29.88 -12.88
C VAL A 28 -4.77 -29.20 -14.05
N ASP A 29 -3.96 -29.93 -14.83
CA ASP A 29 -3.24 -29.36 -15.98
C ASP A 29 -4.20 -28.72 -17.02
N ILE A 30 -5.42 -29.23 -17.17
CA ILE A 30 -6.45 -28.66 -18.05
C ILE A 30 -7.18 -27.48 -17.38
N LEU A 31 -7.39 -27.52 -16.05
CA LEU A 31 -8.09 -26.49 -15.29
C LEU A 31 -7.26 -25.20 -15.13
N LEU A 32 -5.97 -25.31 -14.75
CA LEU A 32 -5.14 -24.16 -14.39
C LEU A 32 -5.07 -23.04 -15.44
N PRO A 33 -5.01 -23.33 -16.77
CA PRO A 33 -5.02 -22.29 -17.80
C PRO A 33 -6.23 -21.35 -17.76
N ILE A 34 -7.35 -21.75 -17.15
CA ILE A 34 -8.55 -20.89 -17.04
C ILE A 34 -8.25 -19.61 -16.24
N PHE A 35 -7.43 -19.69 -15.19
CA PHE A 35 -7.08 -18.53 -14.36
C PHE A 35 -6.26 -17.46 -15.10
N LYS A 36 -5.64 -17.82 -16.24
CA LYS A 36 -4.89 -16.88 -17.08
C LYS A 36 -5.78 -16.15 -18.09
N LYS A 37 -7.05 -16.54 -18.26
CA LYS A 37 -7.97 -15.92 -19.22
C LYS A 37 -8.46 -14.57 -18.70
N LYS A 38 -8.19 -13.48 -19.44
CA LYS A 38 -8.59 -12.10 -19.10
C LYS A 38 -10.10 -11.86 -18.90
N ALA A 39 -10.96 -12.79 -19.31
CA ALA A 39 -12.43 -12.65 -19.26
C ALA A 39 -13.08 -13.30 -18.04
N LEU A 40 -12.30 -13.89 -17.12
CA LEU A 40 -12.83 -14.57 -15.95
C LEU A 40 -13.37 -13.54 -14.94
N ASN A 41 -14.64 -13.66 -14.57
CA ASN A 41 -15.20 -12.83 -13.49
C ASN A 41 -14.90 -13.44 -12.11
N SER A 42 -15.18 -12.69 -11.04
CA SER A 42 -14.87 -13.12 -9.66
C SER A 42 -15.56 -14.42 -9.27
N ASP A 43 -16.82 -14.62 -9.67
CA ASP A 43 -17.59 -15.82 -9.31
C ASP A 43 -17.06 -17.06 -10.04
N GLU A 44 -16.75 -16.92 -11.33
CA GLU A 44 -16.12 -17.98 -12.13
C GLU A 44 -14.74 -18.36 -11.58
N CYS A 45 -13.95 -17.38 -11.16
CA CYS A 45 -12.66 -17.63 -10.53
C CYS A 45 -12.81 -18.39 -9.20
N LEU A 46 -13.77 -17.98 -8.37
CA LEU A 46 -14.06 -18.64 -7.10
C LEU A 46 -14.55 -20.08 -7.29
N ASP A 47 -15.43 -20.33 -8.27
CA ASP A 47 -15.83 -21.68 -8.67
C ASP A 47 -14.61 -22.54 -9.07
N GLY A 48 -13.67 -21.98 -9.84
CA GLY A 48 -12.42 -22.64 -10.20
C GLY A 48 -11.56 -23.01 -8.98
N LEU A 49 -11.42 -22.09 -8.01
CA LEU A 49 -10.67 -22.33 -6.79
C LEU A 49 -11.31 -23.44 -5.94
N HIS A 50 -12.63 -23.46 -5.83
CA HIS A 50 -13.34 -24.55 -5.14
C HIS A 50 -13.14 -25.92 -5.81
N ILE A 51 -13.06 -25.96 -7.15
CA ILE A 51 -12.75 -27.18 -7.88
C ILE A 51 -11.32 -27.65 -7.57
N ILE A 52 -10.33 -26.74 -7.53
CA ILE A 52 -8.95 -27.07 -7.11
C ILE A 52 -8.96 -27.67 -5.71
N ARG A 53 -9.66 -27.04 -4.77
CA ARG A 53 -9.72 -27.51 -3.38
C ARG A 53 -10.35 -28.89 -3.25
N HIS A 54 -11.36 -29.20 -4.07
CA HIS A 54 -12.00 -30.51 -4.05
C HIS A 54 -11.06 -31.63 -4.48
N ILE A 55 -10.19 -31.37 -5.46
CA ILE A 55 -9.31 -32.40 -6.02
C ILE A 55 -7.96 -32.51 -5.29
N LEU A 56 -7.59 -31.46 -4.54
CA LEU A 56 -6.38 -31.35 -3.75
C LEU A 56 -6.01 -32.62 -2.96
N PRO A 57 -6.94 -33.26 -2.22
CA PRO A 57 -6.62 -34.48 -1.45
C PRO A 57 -6.20 -35.70 -2.29
N VAL A 58 -6.45 -35.69 -3.60
CA VAL A 58 -6.12 -36.79 -4.53
C VAL A 58 -4.74 -36.57 -5.18
N LEU A 59 -4.19 -35.36 -5.05
CA LEU A 59 -2.98 -34.94 -5.74
C LEU A 59 -1.70 -35.33 -4.99
N SER A 60 -0.60 -35.39 -5.74
CA SER A 60 0.75 -35.57 -5.22
C SER A 60 1.44 -34.23 -4.97
N ASP A 61 2.50 -34.27 -4.15
CA ASP A 61 3.44 -33.17 -3.90
C ASP A 61 3.99 -32.54 -5.20
N LYS A 62 4.13 -33.30 -6.28
CA LYS A 62 4.63 -32.80 -7.57
C LYS A 62 3.76 -31.72 -8.21
N THR A 63 2.49 -31.62 -7.82
CA THR A 63 1.55 -30.64 -8.41
C THR A 63 1.41 -29.36 -7.60
N THR A 64 1.87 -29.35 -6.35
CA THR A 64 1.65 -28.24 -5.40
C THR A 64 2.24 -26.92 -5.92
N GLY A 65 3.47 -26.95 -6.46
CA GLY A 65 4.12 -25.79 -7.06
C GLY A 65 3.37 -25.25 -8.29
N LYS A 66 2.78 -26.12 -9.12
CA LYS A 66 1.96 -25.69 -10.27
C LYS A 66 0.71 -24.96 -9.80
N ILE A 67 0.02 -25.52 -8.81
CA ILE A 67 -1.19 -24.91 -8.23
C ILE A 67 -0.82 -23.54 -7.63
N LEU A 68 0.23 -23.47 -6.82
CA LEU A 68 0.70 -22.21 -6.22
C LEU A 68 0.95 -21.15 -7.30
N SER A 69 1.69 -21.49 -8.36
CA SER A 69 1.99 -20.54 -9.45
C SER A 69 0.75 -20.04 -10.19
N ALA A 70 -0.33 -20.82 -10.22
CA ALA A 70 -1.59 -20.43 -10.86
C ALA A 70 -2.48 -19.56 -9.94
N VAL A 71 -2.50 -19.83 -8.64
CA VAL A 71 -3.37 -19.10 -7.68
C VAL A 71 -2.72 -17.84 -7.13
N ASN A 72 -1.39 -17.81 -6.96
CA ASN A 72 -0.68 -16.68 -6.33
C ASN A 72 -0.95 -15.33 -7.04
N PRO A 73 -0.93 -15.23 -8.38
CA PRO A 73 -1.22 -13.96 -9.06
C PRO A 73 -2.62 -13.40 -8.78
N LEU A 74 -3.58 -14.25 -8.38
CA LEU A 74 -4.95 -13.81 -8.09
C LEU A 74 -5.01 -12.96 -6.81
N LEU A 75 -4.08 -13.13 -5.87
CA LEU A 75 -4.02 -12.39 -4.60
C LEU A 75 -3.87 -10.87 -4.81
N LEU A 76 -3.28 -10.45 -5.93
CA LEU A 76 -3.01 -9.04 -6.22
C LEU A 76 -4.27 -8.20 -6.45
N SER A 77 -5.36 -8.81 -6.90
CA SER A 77 -6.54 -8.07 -7.37
C SER A 77 -7.88 -8.61 -6.86
N CYS A 78 -7.87 -9.72 -6.12
CA CYS A 78 -9.11 -10.34 -5.65
C CYS A 78 -9.63 -9.77 -4.32
N GLY A 79 -10.95 -9.87 -4.12
CA GLY A 79 -11.62 -9.49 -2.87
C GLY A 79 -11.41 -10.49 -1.74
N LEU A 80 -11.88 -10.14 -0.53
CA LEU A 80 -11.65 -10.91 0.71
C LEU A 80 -12.05 -12.39 0.59
N ASN A 81 -13.24 -12.70 0.08
CA ASN A 81 -13.72 -14.09 -0.03
C ASN A 81 -12.77 -14.97 -0.86
N MET A 82 -12.23 -14.43 -1.94
CA MET A 82 -11.30 -15.17 -2.78
C MET A 82 -9.94 -15.32 -2.11
N ARG A 83 -9.45 -14.29 -1.40
CA ARG A 83 -8.24 -14.39 -0.59
C ARG A 83 -8.35 -15.48 0.48
N LEU A 84 -9.49 -15.55 1.18
CA LEU A 84 -9.74 -16.61 2.16
C LEU A 84 -9.80 -18.00 1.52
N CYS A 85 -10.42 -18.14 0.35
CA CYS A 85 -10.40 -19.40 -0.40
C CYS A 85 -8.98 -19.80 -0.87
N ILE A 86 -8.14 -18.84 -1.25
CA ILE A 86 -6.74 -19.09 -1.59
C ILE A 86 -5.95 -19.50 -0.33
N CYS A 87 -6.21 -18.86 0.82
CA CYS A 87 -5.61 -19.28 2.09
C CYS A 87 -6.00 -20.72 2.44
N ASP A 88 -7.25 -21.12 2.21
CA ASP A 88 -7.69 -22.51 2.43
C ASP A 88 -6.93 -23.49 1.54
N ILE A 89 -6.73 -23.14 0.27
CA ILE A 89 -5.92 -23.94 -0.66
C ILE A 89 -4.47 -24.04 -0.18
N LEU A 90 -3.88 -22.95 0.35
CA LEU A 90 -2.51 -22.96 0.85
C LEU A 90 -2.35 -23.80 2.11
N ASP A 91 -3.33 -23.76 3.02
CA ASP A 91 -3.36 -24.65 4.18
C ASP A 91 -3.43 -26.11 3.72
N ASP A 92 -4.33 -26.44 2.78
CA ASP A 92 -4.47 -27.79 2.22
C ASP A 92 -3.17 -28.23 1.48
N LEU A 93 -2.52 -27.33 0.74
CA LEU A 93 -1.22 -27.58 0.11
C LEU A 93 -0.12 -27.84 1.14
N SER A 94 -0.12 -27.15 2.29
CA SER A 94 0.88 -27.33 3.34
C SER A 94 0.79 -28.71 4.03
N LEU A 95 -0.39 -29.34 3.99
CA LEU A 95 -0.57 -30.71 4.47
C LEU A 95 0.04 -31.74 3.51
N ILE A 96 0.11 -31.42 2.21
CA ILE A 96 0.71 -32.28 1.18
C ILE A 96 2.22 -32.03 1.09
N ASP A 97 2.62 -30.77 1.10
CA ASP A 97 4.01 -30.31 1.02
C ASP A 97 4.30 -29.32 2.16
N PRO A 98 4.93 -29.79 3.25
CA PRO A 98 5.23 -28.97 4.42
C PRO A 98 6.11 -27.75 4.15
N SER A 99 6.78 -27.66 2.99
CA SER A 99 7.55 -26.48 2.62
C SER A 99 6.68 -25.22 2.49
N PHE A 100 5.38 -25.35 2.24
CA PHE A 100 4.44 -24.24 2.18
C PHE A 100 3.87 -23.82 3.52
N ALA A 101 4.15 -24.54 4.62
CA ALA A 101 3.52 -24.27 5.92
C ALA A 101 3.76 -22.83 6.43
N PHE A 102 4.96 -22.29 6.20
CA PHE A 102 5.25 -20.90 6.55
C PHE A 102 4.40 -19.91 5.74
N LEU A 103 4.32 -20.10 4.41
CA LEU A 103 3.57 -19.23 3.51
C LEU A 103 2.07 -19.29 3.80
N ALA A 104 1.53 -20.48 4.02
CA ALA A 104 0.12 -20.71 4.33
C ALA A 104 -0.29 -19.98 5.61
N ARG A 105 0.48 -20.16 6.69
CA ARG A 105 0.27 -19.46 7.96
C ARG A 105 0.36 -17.94 7.79
N LEU A 106 1.42 -17.44 7.17
CA LEU A 106 1.63 -16.00 6.99
C LEU A 106 0.47 -15.37 6.19
N LEU A 107 0.07 -15.97 5.07
CA LEU A 107 -1.03 -15.44 4.26
C LEU A 107 -2.38 -15.53 4.98
N ARG A 108 -2.63 -16.56 5.77
CA ARG A 108 -3.82 -16.66 6.62
C ARG A 108 -3.88 -15.51 7.62
N GLU A 109 -2.80 -15.27 8.36
CA GLU A 109 -2.74 -14.21 9.37
C GLU A 109 -2.84 -12.81 8.74
N LEU A 110 -2.23 -12.58 7.57
CA LEU A 110 -2.39 -11.32 6.81
C LEU A 110 -3.82 -11.08 6.29
N ASN A 111 -4.62 -12.14 6.20
CA ASN A 111 -6.02 -12.08 5.76
C ASN A 111 -7.01 -12.32 6.91
N ASP A 112 -6.55 -12.29 8.17
CA ASP A 112 -7.38 -12.62 9.32
C ASP A 112 -8.56 -11.66 9.49
N VAL A 113 -9.67 -12.17 10.00
CA VAL A 113 -10.94 -11.43 10.11
C VAL A 113 -11.39 -11.39 11.56
N SER A 114 -11.95 -10.26 11.98
CA SER A 114 -12.40 -10.05 13.34
C SER A 114 -13.45 -11.10 13.74
N HIS A 115 -13.20 -11.78 14.85
CA HIS A 115 -14.17 -12.69 15.45
C HIS A 115 -15.34 -11.96 16.13
N LEU A 116 -15.18 -10.65 16.39
CA LEU A 116 -16.18 -9.81 17.07
C LEU A 116 -17.12 -9.12 16.09
N GLU A 117 -16.63 -8.77 14.90
CA GLU A 117 -17.36 -7.99 13.91
C GLU A 117 -17.32 -8.67 12.53
N LEU A 118 -18.49 -9.03 12.01
CA LEU A 118 -18.63 -9.74 10.73
C LEU A 118 -18.06 -8.91 9.57
N ASN A 119 -17.12 -9.50 8.84
CA ASN A 119 -16.43 -8.91 7.68
C ASN A 119 -15.46 -7.77 8.02
N GLU A 120 -15.15 -7.54 9.29
CA GLU A 120 -14.06 -6.66 9.68
C GLU A 120 -12.73 -7.42 9.71
N LEU A 121 -11.64 -6.68 9.60
CA LEU A 121 -10.28 -7.22 9.57
C LEU A 121 -9.74 -7.31 11.00
N ASP A 122 -9.05 -8.39 11.35
CA ASP A 122 -8.29 -8.44 12.60
C ASP A 122 -6.96 -7.69 12.41
N TYR A 123 -6.94 -6.42 12.81
CA TYR A 123 -5.75 -5.58 12.65
C TYR A 123 -4.57 -6.04 13.52
N ASP A 124 -4.84 -6.58 14.71
CA ASP A 124 -3.78 -6.98 15.64
C ASP A 124 -3.03 -8.20 15.10
N THR A 125 -3.75 -9.24 14.67
CA THR A 125 -3.15 -10.42 14.03
C THR A 125 -2.41 -10.04 12.75
N ARG A 126 -3.00 -9.18 11.91
CA ARG A 126 -2.37 -8.74 10.65
C ARG A 126 -1.10 -7.93 10.87
N ILE A 127 -1.09 -7.02 11.83
CA ILE A 127 0.10 -6.23 12.18
C ILE A 127 1.19 -7.15 12.71
N SER A 128 0.82 -8.11 13.58
CA SER A 128 1.77 -9.13 14.07
C SER A 128 2.37 -9.95 12.93
N ALA A 129 1.54 -10.41 11.99
CA ALA A 129 1.98 -11.15 10.82
C ALA A 129 2.90 -10.32 9.93
N TYR A 130 2.55 -9.05 9.68
CA TYR A 130 3.38 -8.13 8.92
C TYR A 130 4.76 -7.94 9.57
N ASN A 131 4.80 -7.77 10.90
CA ASN A 131 6.04 -7.61 11.66
C ASN A 131 6.89 -8.89 11.68
N SER A 132 6.30 -10.06 11.43
CA SER A 132 7.03 -11.33 11.32
C SER A 132 7.82 -11.46 10.00
N ILE A 133 7.49 -10.63 8.99
CA ILE A 133 8.21 -10.60 7.71
C ILE A 133 9.56 -9.92 7.92
N MET A 134 10.56 -10.72 8.31
CA MET A 134 11.91 -10.23 8.57
C MET A 134 12.70 -9.96 7.28
N PRO A 135 13.71 -9.06 7.29
CA PRO A 135 14.58 -8.81 6.13
C PRO A 135 15.22 -10.07 5.53
N ASP A 136 15.54 -11.06 6.36
CA ASP A 136 16.18 -12.30 5.91
C ASP A 136 15.26 -13.16 5.02
N ILE A 137 13.95 -13.09 5.26
CA ILE A 137 12.92 -13.72 4.42
C ILE A 137 13.06 -13.17 3.00
N PHE A 138 13.15 -11.86 2.80
CA PHE A 138 13.33 -11.26 1.47
C PHE A 138 14.56 -11.79 0.72
N SER A 139 15.65 -12.10 1.42
CA SER A 139 16.83 -12.67 0.77
C SER A 139 16.58 -14.05 0.14
N SER A 140 15.60 -14.80 0.66
CA SER A 140 15.12 -16.06 0.06
C SER A 140 14.09 -15.89 -1.07
N PHE A 141 13.43 -14.73 -1.18
CA PHE A 141 12.42 -14.42 -2.21
C PHE A 141 12.97 -13.68 -3.43
N MET A 142 14.25 -13.37 -3.45
CA MET A 142 14.87 -12.61 -4.53
C MET A 142 15.03 -13.48 -5.79
N GLU A 143 13.93 -13.62 -6.51
CA GLU A 143 13.81 -14.28 -7.81
C GLU A 143 13.71 -13.27 -8.97
N GLU A 144 13.71 -13.81 -10.19
CA GLU A 144 13.66 -13.14 -11.50
C GLU A 144 12.55 -12.07 -11.64
N HIS A 145 11.50 -12.13 -10.81
CA HIS A 145 10.33 -11.26 -10.89
C HIS A 145 10.46 -9.95 -10.09
N ALA A 146 11.34 -9.86 -9.10
CA ALA A 146 11.45 -8.68 -8.22
C ALA A 146 11.72 -7.38 -8.98
N LEU A 147 12.57 -7.43 -10.02
CA LEU A 147 12.84 -6.27 -10.87
C LEU A 147 11.63 -5.88 -11.74
N THR A 148 10.82 -6.87 -12.14
CA THR A 148 9.59 -6.63 -12.90
C THR A 148 8.56 -5.92 -12.03
N ASP A 149 8.40 -6.35 -10.77
CA ASP A 149 7.49 -5.72 -9.81
C ASP A 149 7.92 -4.30 -9.44
N ILE A 150 9.23 -4.08 -9.24
CA ILE A 150 9.78 -2.73 -9.08
C ILE A 150 9.48 -1.88 -10.32
N GLY A 151 9.67 -2.43 -11.53
CA GLY A 151 9.35 -1.75 -12.78
C GLY A 151 7.87 -1.34 -12.89
N ASP A 152 6.94 -2.24 -12.54
CA ASP A 152 5.51 -1.91 -12.53
C ASP A 152 5.19 -0.85 -11.45
N ALA A 153 5.78 -0.97 -10.26
CA ALA A 153 5.62 0.02 -9.19
C ALA A 153 6.09 1.42 -9.61
N MET A 154 7.19 1.53 -10.38
CA MET A 154 7.67 2.81 -10.92
C MET A 154 6.69 3.45 -11.91
N SER A 155 5.76 2.68 -12.48
CA SER A 155 4.69 3.21 -13.35
C SER A 155 3.45 3.73 -12.60
N LYS A 156 3.35 3.48 -11.29
CA LYS A 156 2.19 3.88 -10.45
C LYS A 156 2.36 5.29 -9.90
N ASP A 157 1.48 5.70 -8.98
CA ASP A 157 1.51 7.02 -8.36
C ASP A 157 2.76 7.25 -7.50
N ILE A 158 3.14 8.53 -7.32
CA ILE A 158 4.35 8.96 -6.60
C ILE A 158 4.45 8.35 -5.19
N SER A 159 3.32 8.17 -4.50
CA SER A 159 3.32 7.54 -3.17
C SER A 159 3.79 6.08 -3.22
N ILE A 160 3.40 5.34 -4.25
CA ILE A 160 3.82 3.94 -4.44
C ILE A 160 5.28 3.91 -4.90
N GLN A 161 5.65 4.78 -5.85
CA GLN A 161 7.03 4.88 -6.32
C GLN A 161 8.00 5.12 -5.16
N LYS A 162 7.65 6.02 -4.24
CA LYS A 162 8.46 6.34 -3.05
C LYS A 162 8.71 5.11 -2.17
N GLU A 163 7.65 4.42 -1.75
CA GLU A 163 7.75 3.24 -0.89
C GLU A 163 8.64 2.15 -1.51
N TRP A 164 8.52 1.95 -2.83
CA TRP A 164 9.34 0.99 -3.56
C TRP A 164 10.80 1.44 -3.75
N ILE A 165 11.06 2.74 -3.91
CA ILE A 165 12.42 3.28 -3.92
C ILE A 165 13.08 3.12 -2.56
N ASP A 166 12.35 3.40 -1.47
CA ASP A 166 12.83 3.24 -0.10
C ASP A 166 13.13 1.75 0.20
N LEU A 167 12.25 0.84 -0.22
CA LEU A 167 12.48 -0.60 -0.13
C LEU A 167 13.70 -1.04 -0.94
N PHE A 168 13.83 -0.60 -2.19
CA PHE A 168 14.96 -0.96 -3.04
C PHE A 168 16.28 -0.43 -2.45
N ARG A 169 16.31 0.81 -1.95
CA ARG A 169 17.46 1.38 -1.23
C ARG A 169 17.82 0.51 -0.02
N TYR A 170 16.83 0.13 0.79
CA TYR A 170 17.03 -0.74 1.94
C TYR A 170 17.67 -2.07 1.52
N MET A 171 17.16 -2.69 0.45
CA MET A 171 17.70 -3.95 -0.07
C MET A 171 19.14 -3.81 -0.55
N VAL A 172 19.46 -2.77 -1.32
CA VAL A 172 20.82 -2.50 -1.80
C VAL A 172 21.79 -2.30 -0.63
N TYR A 173 21.34 -1.63 0.44
CA TYR A 173 22.19 -1.31 1.59
C TYR A 173 22.38 -2.50 2.55
N HIS A 174 21.30 -3.23 2.86
CA HIS A 174 21.28 -4.28 3.89
C HIS A 174 21.43 -5.70 3.36
N LEU A 175 20.92 -6.03 2.16
CA LEU A 175 20.97 -7.38 1.59
C LEU A 175 22.27 -7.62 0.81
N ARG A 176 23.40 -7.51 1.51
CA ARG A 176 24.75 -7.58 0.91
C ARG A 176 25.14 -8.94 0.32
N GLN A 177 24.35 -9.97 0.53
CA GLN A 177 24.52 -11.29 -0.07
C GLN A 177 24.04 -11.35 -1.52
N ILE A 178 23.20 -10.40 -1.96
CA ILE A 178 22.60 -10.42 -3.29
C ILE A 178 23.56 -9.77 -4.29
N LEU A 179 24.20 -10.59 -5.12
CA LEU A 179 25.17 -10.14 -6.13
C LEU A 179 24.55 -9.22 -7.18
N ALA A 180 23.28 -9.44 -7.54
CA ALA A 180 22.55 -8.61 -8.51
C ALA A 180 22.44 -7.14 -8.08
N LEU A 181 22.54 -6.84 -6.78
CA LEU A 181 22.45 -5.47 -6.25
C LEU A 181 23.82 -4.79 -6.11
N ASN A 182 24.92 -5.48 -6.39
CA ASN A 182 26.28 -4.96 -6.15
C ASN A 182 26.57 -3.64 -6.87
N SER A 183 26.13 -3.51 -8.12
CA SER A 183 26.34 -2.32 -8.94
C SER A 183 25.67 -1.06 -8.38
N PHE A 184 24.62 -1.22 -7.57
CA PHE A 184 23.86 -0.11 -7.00
C PHE A 184 24.40 0.36 -5.64
N ARG A 185 25.31 -0.39 -5.00
CA ARG A 185 25.78 -0.07 -3.65
C ARG A 185 26.51 1.26 -3.55
N SER A 186 27.24 1.64 -4.60
CA SER A 186 27.92 2.93 -4.68
C SER A 186 26.96 4.12 -4.75
N LEU A 187 25.66 3.87 -4.98
CA LEU A 187 24.62 4.89 -5.01
C LEU A 187 23.98 5.10 -3.61
N CYS A 188 24.21 4.20 -2.65
CA CYS A 188 23.74 4.36 -1.29
C CYS A 188 24.77 5.06 -0.41
N SER A 189 24.29 5.95 0.46
CA SER A 189 25.09 6.63 1.48
C SER A 189 24.31 6.69 2.80
N GLU A 190 25.06 6.75 3.91
CA GLU A 190 24.51 7.10 5.22
C GLU A 190 24.14 8.58 5.31
N ASP A 191 24.84 9.42 4.56
CA ASP A 191 24.54 10.84 4.42
C ASP A 191 23.41 11.03 3.39
N PRO A 192 22.20 11.45 3.82
CA PRO A 192 21.05 11.58 2.94
C PRO A 192 21.20 12.66 1.86
N GLU A 193 22.13 13.62 2.00
CA GLU A 193 22.34 14.66 0.98
C GLU A 193 23.06 14.12 -0.25
N VAL A 194 23.91 13.11 -0.08
CA VAL A 194 24.66 12.47 -1.17
C VAL A 194 24.10 11.10 -1.56
N ASP A 195 23.16 10.56 -0.77
CA ASP A 195 22.45 9.32 -1.09
C ASP A 195 21.55 9.51 -2.31
N PHE A 196 21.81 8.74 -3.37
CA PHE A 196 21.10 8.88 -4.65
C PHE A 196 19.59 8.64 -4.52
N PHE A 197 19.20 7.63 -3.75
CA PHE A 197 17.80 7.25 -3.59
C PHE A 197 17.01 8.27 -2.77
N SER A 198 17.60 8.77 -1.68
CA SER A 198 17.06 9.88 -0.87
C SER A 198 16.84 11.12 -1.73
N ASN A 199 17.79 11.43 -2.62
CA ASN A 199 17.67 12.52 -3.57
C ASN A 199 16.53 12.30 -4.59
N ILE A 200 16.35 11.09 -5.13
CA ILE A 200 15.20 10.79 -6.02
C ILE A 200 13.87 11.02 -5.29
N VAL A 201 13.73 10.50 -4.08
CA VAL A 201 12.50 10.64 -3.28
C VAL A 201 12.22 12.12 -3.00
N HIS A 202 13.24 12.89 -2.63
CA HIS A 202 13.11 14.33 -2.42
C HIS A 202 12.65 15.05 -3.70
N LEU A 203 13.26 14.74 -4.85
CA LEU A 203 12.87 15.30 -6.15
C LEU A 203 11.44 14.91 -6.55
N GLN A 204 11.01 13.67 -6.31
CA GLN A 204 9.64 13.23 -6.58
C GLN A 204 8.62 14.00 -5.73
N VAL A 205 8.91 14.22 -4.45
CA VAL A 205 8.09 15.04 -3.56
C VAL A 205 8.04 16.49 -4.05
N GLU A 206 9.17 17.06 -4.41
CA GLU A 206 9.25 18.44 -4.87
C GLU A 206 8.58 18.63 -6.24
N MET A 207 8.69 17.66 -7.15
CA MET A 207 7.94 17.63 -8.40
C MET A 207 6.44 17.42 -8.18
N GLY A 208 6.04 16.59 -7.21
CA GLY A 208 4.65 16.46 -6.79
C GLY A 208 4.08 17.79 -6.30
N ARG A 209 4.85 18.51 -5.47
CA ARG A 209 4.52 19.87 -5.01
C ARG A 209 4.52 20.88 -6.15
N TYR A 210 5.40 20.73 -7.14
CA TYR A 210 5.45 21.58 -8.34
C TYR A 210 4.23 21.37 -9.23
N LYS A 211 3.82 20.13 -9.48
CA LYS A 211 2.56 19.81 -10.19
C LYS A 211 1.33 20.29 -9.43
N LEU A 212 1.41 20.31 -8.10
CA LEU A 212 0.41 20.88 -7.20
C LEU A 212 0.64 22.36 -6.89
N LYS A 213 1.56 23.07 -7.58
CA LYS A 213 1.64 24.53 -7.46
C LYS A 213 0.30 25.06 -7.90
N VAL A 214 -0.52 25.36 -6.90
CA VAL A 214 -1.73 26.14 -7.07
C VAL A 214 -1.28 27.38 -7.81
N GLN A 215 -1.63 27.46 -9.10
CA GLN A 215 -1.53 28.72 -9.80
C GLN A 215 -2.30 29.70 -8.91
N LEU A 216 -1.68 30.80 -8.51
CA LEU A 216 -2.31 31.85 -7.69
C LEU A 216 -3.33 32.60 -8.55
N ILE A 217 -4.27 31.86 -9.10
CA ILE A 217 -5.41 32.30 -9.87
C ILE A 217 -6.59 32.30 -8.92
N LEU A 218 -7.44 33.31 -9.06
CA LEU A 218 -8.69 33.39 -8.34
C LEU A 218 -9.51 32.12 -8.62
N ILE A 219 -9.81 31.35 -7.58
CA ILE A 219 -10.74 30.23 -7.68
C ILE A 219 -12.12 30.83 -7.92
N THR A 220 -12.67 30.61 -9.12
CA THR A 220 -13.97 31.13 -9.54
C THR A 220 -15.14 30.35 -8.94
N ASP A 221 -14.93 29.06 -8.64
CA ASP A 221 -15.92 28.22 -7.97
C ASP A 221 -15.99 28.54 -6.47
N GLU A 222 -17.12 29.10 -6.03
CA GLU A 222 -17.35 29.52 -4.64
C GLU A 222 -17.19 28.36 -3.64
N ARG A 223 -17.60 27.14 -4.00
CA ARG A 223 -17.53 25.97 -3.12
C ARG A 223 -16.07 25.56 -2.92
N GLN A 224 -15.29 25.49 -4.00
CA GLN A 224 -13.86 25.21 -3.92
C GLN A 224 -13.09 26.34 -3.23
N GLN A 225 -13.52 27.58 -3.38
CA GLN A 225 -12.94 28.73 -2.69
C GLN A 225 -13.10 28.59 -1.17
N LYS A 226 -14.31 28.26 -0.67
CA LYS A 226 -14.57 28.04 0.77
C LYS A 226 -13.76 26.87 1.34
N ILE A 227 -13.72 25.73 0.65
CA ILE A 227 -12.92 24.57 1.08
C ILE A 227 -11.43 24.94 1.14
N THR A 228 -10.94 25.66 0.13
CA THR A 228 -9.54 26.09 0.06
C THR A 228 -9.20 27.10 1.17
N TYR A 229 -10.08 28.07 1.42
CA TYR A 229 -9.93 29.02 2.53
C TYR A 229 -9.80 28.30 3.87
N GLN A 230 -10.69 27.36 4.19
CA GLN A 230 -10.64 26.64 5.46
C GLN A 230 -9.35 25.81 5.60
N LYS A 231 -8.95 25.08 4.55
CA LYS A 231 -7.68 24.33 4.56
C LYS A 231 -6.47 25.24 4.76
N ARG A 232 -6.41 26.38 4.07
CA ARG A 232 -5.31 27.36 4.20
C ARG A 232 -5.30 28.05 5.57
N LYS A 233 -6.47 28.41 6.12
CA LYS A 233 -6.62 28.99 7.47
C LYS A 233 -6.03 28.06 8.53
N VAL A 234 -6.39 26.78 8.49
CA VAL A 234 -5.86 25.76 9.42
C VAL A 234 -4.34 25.60 9.28
N ALA A 235 -3.84 25.50 8.04
CA ALA A 235 -2.40 25.36 7.78
C ALA A 235 -1.59 26.59 8.27
N LEU A 236 -2.09 27.80 8.00
CA LEU A 236 -1.47 29.04 8.48
C LEU A 236 -1.51 29.16 10.00
N LYS A 237 -2.62 28.77 10.64
CA LYS A 237 -2.69 28.69 12.11
C LYS A 237 -1.59 27.78 12.66
N LYS A 238 -1.36 26.61 12.07
CA LYS A 238 -0.31 25.67 12.50
C LYS A 238 1.09 26.28 12.33
N LYS A 239 1.39 26.86 11.17
CA LYS A 239 2.68 27.52 10.91
C LYS A 239 2.97 28.69 11.84
N ALA A 240 1.96 29.53 12.15
CA ALA A 240 2.10 30.63 13.09
C ALA A 240 2.49 30.12 14.50
N TYR A 241 1.94 28.99 14.91
CA TYR A 241 2.29 28.34 16.18
C TYR A 241 3.69 27.75 16.18
N GLU A 242 4.07 27.04 15.12
CA GLU A 242 5.41 26.49 14.97
C GLU A 242 6.44 27.61 15.00
N LEU A 243 6.21 28.71 14.26
CA LEU A 243 7.09 29.88 14.27
C LEU A 243 7.19 30.51 15.66
N SER A 244 6.06 30.66 16.36
CA SER A 244 6.05 31.21 17.71
C SER A 244 6.81 30.34 18.70
N THR A 245 6.66 29.02 18.60
CA THR A 245 7.27 28.05 19.52
C THR A 245 8.76 27.86 19.25
N LEU A 246 9.13 27.66 17.99
CA LEU A 246 10.50 27.31 17.60
C LEU A 246 11.44 28.53 17.65
N CYS A 247 10.94 29.71 17.31
CA CYS A 247 11.76 30.92 17.27
C CYS A 247 11.59 31.79 18.53
N ASN A 248 10.68 31.43 19.43
CA ASN A 248 10.31 32.24 20.61
C ASN A 248 9.92 33.69 20.24
N ILE A 249 9.26 33.85 19.08
CA ILE A 249 8.79 35.15 18.58
C ILE A 249 7.28 35.22 18.81
N PRO A 250 6.74 36.27 19.46
CA PRO A 250 5.30 36.43 19.58
C PRO A 250 4.65 36.68 18.20
N VAL A 251 3.79 35.77 17.75
CA VAL A 251 3.13 35.85 16.44
C VAL A 251 1.63 36.07 16.62
N ARG A 252 1.09 37.11 15.96
CA ARG A 252 -0.35 37.31 15.82
C ARG A 252 -0.78 37.15 14.36
N ALA A 253 -1.77 36.29 14.12
CA ALA A 253 -2.37 36.09 12.80
C ALA A 253 -3.87 36.45 12.85
N LEU A 254 -4.37 37.11 11.80
CA LEU A 254 -5.76 37.50 11.63
C LEU A 254 -6.35 36.85 10.38
N PHE A 255 -7.54 36.30 10.50
CA PHE A 255 -8.25 35.61 9.43
C PHE A 255 -9.65 36.21 9.32
N SER A 256 -9.87 37.03 8.30
CA SER A 256 -11.20 37.53 7.96
C SER A 256 -11.97 36.44 7.23
N ASP A 257 -13.18 36.16 7.70
CA ASP A 257 -14.12 35.34 6.95
C ASP A 257 -14.68 36.17 5.77
N PRO A 258 -14.61 35.67 4.54
CA PRO A 258 -15.00 36.44 3.36
C PRO A 258 -16.52 36.59 3.19
N ASP A 259 -17.33 35.72 3.80
CA ASP A 259 -18.79 35.76 3.68
C ASP A 259 -19.42 36.61 4.79
N THR A 260 -18.90 36.46 6.01
CA THR A 260 -19.48 37.09 7.23
C THR A 260 -18.73 38.34 7.68
N GLY A 261 -17.49 38.54 7.19
CA GLY A 261 -16.60 39.60 7.68
C GLY A 261 -16.04 39.35 9.08
N GLU A 262 -16.34 38.20 9.68
CA GLU A 262 -15.92 37.88 11.04
C GLU A 262 -14.41 37.64 11.11
N VAL A 263 -13.72 38.32 12.03
CA VAL A 263 -12.27 38.23 12.17
C VAL A 263 -11.90 37.26 13.28
N ASN A 264 -11.24 36.18 12.90
CA ASN A 264 -10.67 35.20 13.82
C ASN A 264 -9.17 35.48 14.02
N SER A 265 -8.64 35.30 15.24
CA SER A 265 -7.21 35.48 15.51
C SER A 265 -6.51 34.20 15.98
N ARG A 266 -5.18 34.19 15.88
CA ARG A 266 -4.30 33.36 16.70
C ARG A 266 -3.24 34.27 17.34
N PRO A 267 -2.94 34.17 18.65
CA PRO A 267 -3.62 33.33 19.64
C PRO A 267 -5.12 33.66 19.80
N GLU A 268 -5.88 32.68 20.27
CA GLU A 268 -7.34 32.79 20.48
C GLU A 268 -7.64 33.55 21.79
N ASN A 269 -6.68 33.54 22.72
CA ASN A 269 -6.72 34.36 23.92
C ASN A 269 -6.60 35.85 23.55
N SER A 270 -7.66 36.61 23.81
CA SER A 270 -7.73 38.03 23.50
C SER A 270 -6.67 38.86 24.23
N GLN A 271 -6.29 38.49 25.46
CA GLN A 271 -5.29 39.23 26.23
C GLN A 271 -3.89 39.05 25.66
N GLU A 272 -3.50 37.80 25.35
CA GLU A 272 -2.21 37.51 24.72
C GLU A 272 -2.09 38.22 23.35
N ALA A 273 -3.17 38.21 22.57
CA ALA A 273 -3.21 38.91 21.30
C ALA A 273 -3.08 40.45 21.47
N ILE A 274 -3.70 41.03 22.49
CA ILE A 274 -3.57 42.45 22.84
C ILE A 274 -2.14 42.77 23.24
N ASP A 275 -1.52 41.96 24.10
CA ASP A 275 -0.15 42.18 24.58
C ASP A 275 0.86 42.18 23.42
N ILE A 276 0.69 41.28 22.44
CA ILE A 276 1.50 41.23 21.23
C ILE A 276 1.33 42.53 20.41
N MET A 277 0.10 43.01 20.21
CA MET A 277 -0.13 44.26 19.46
C MET A 277 0.37 45.49 20.21
N THR A 278 0.16 45.56 21.51
CA THR A 278 0.66 46.68 22.34
C THR A 278 2.18 46.74 22.29
N ARG A 279 2.89 45.60 22.34
CA ARG A 279 4.34 45.56 22.16
C ARG A 279 4.76 46.11 20.79
N TYR A 280 4.09 45.69 19.71
CA TYR A 280 4.37 46.18 18.36
C TYR A 280 4.13 47.69 18.21
N LEU A 281 3.00 48.20 18.70
CA LEU A 281 2.67 49.62 18.65
C LEU A 281 3.61 50.47 19.52
N SER A 282 4.03 49.95 20.68
CA SER A 282 4.97 50.63 21.57
C SER A 282 6.38 50.69 20.99
N SER A 283 6.78 49.71 20.20
CA SER A 283 8.07 49.71 19.48
C SER A 283 8.05 50.56 18.20
N GLY A 284 6.87 50.82 17.62
CA GLY A 284 6.68 51.77 16.51
C GLY A 284 6.84 53.25 16.87
N ASN A 285 6.83 53.61 18.17
CA ASN A 285 7.07 54.98 18.64
C ASN A 285 8.55 55.29 18.89
N THR A 286 9.47 54.35 18.63
CA THR A 286 10.90 54.64 18.62
C THR A 286 11.31 55.00 17.18
N VAL A 287 10.76 56.10 16.68
CA VAL A 287 11.33 56.76 15.49
C VAL A 287 12.61 57.43 15.96
N ILE A 288 13.69 57.02 15.31
CA ILE A 288 15.04 57.59 15.32
C ILE A 288 14.97 59.13 15.40
N THR A 289 15.49 59.68 16.48
CA THR A 289 16.10 61.02 16.54
C THR A 289 17.48 60.89 17.13
#